data_AF-A0A3R7EE37-F1
#
_entry.id   AF-A0A3R7EE37-F1
#
_cell.length_a   1.000
_cell.length_b   1.000
_cell.length_c   1.000
_cell.angle_alpha   90.00
_cell.angle_beta   90.00
_cell.angle_gamma   90.00
#
_symmetry.space_group_name_H-M   'P 1'
#
loop_
_entity.id
_entity.type
_entity.pdbx_description
1 polymer ?
#
loop_
_entity_poly.entity_id
_entity_poly.type
_entity_poly.pdbx_seq_one_letter_code
_entity_poly.pdbx_strand_id
1 'polypeptide(L)'
;MYLFELVERLGNVSEVCRRARVSRNTYYRWKPRYEKDGVGGLREPMSHAVHNPRTIDSGIERRIIELRREHPDWGKKRMGENGRRAVEEKYNWERMEEKLLKLYRRLK
;
A
#
# COMPACT_ATOMS: atom_id res chain seq x y z
N MET A 1 15.82 9.75 -32.87
CA MET A 1 17.12 9.62 -32.18
C MET A 1 16.85 9.74 -30.70
N TYR A 2 17.12 8.67 -29.96
CA TYR A 2 16.84 8.60 -28.53
C TYR A 2 17.99 9.20 -27.70
N LEU A 3 17.67 9.68 -26.48
CA LEU A 3 18.63 10.28 -25.55
C LEU A 3 19.90 9.42 -25.37
N PHE A 4 19.72 8.10 -25.26
CA PHE A 4 20.79 7.13 -25.02
C PHE A 4 21.67 6.90 -26.27
N GLU A 5 21.06 6.74 -27.45
CA GLU A 5 21.80 6.64 -28.73
C GLU A 5 22.67 7.88 -28.97
N LEU A 6 22.17 9.06 -28.58
CA LEU A 6 22.89 10.32 -28.72
C LEU A 6 24.07 10.42 -27.75
N VAL A 7 23.93 9.87 -26.53
CA VAL A 7 25.04 9.76 -25.57
C VAL A 7 26.12 8.81 -26.07
N GLU A 8 25.74 7.66 -26.63
CA GLU A 8 26.70 6.69 -27.19
C GLU A 8 27.51 7.29 -28.34
N ARG A 9 26.87 8.10 -29.20
CA ARG A 9 27.54 8.75 -30.33
C ARG A 9 28.45 9.91 -29.93
N LEU A 10 28.08 10.68 -28.91
CA LEU A 10 28.78 11.92 -28.53
C LEU A 10 29.72 11.76 -27.32
N GLY A 11 29.59 10.68 -26.54
CA GLY A 11 30.41 10.41 -25.36
C GLY A 11 30.21 11.38 -24.18
N ASN A 12 29.27 12.33 -24.25
CA ASN A 12 29.08 13.36 -23.23
C ASN A 12 27.64 13.41 -22.69
N VAL A 13 27.41 12.69 -21.59
CA VAL A 13 26.11 12.63 -20.90
C VAL A 13 25.60 14.02 -20.52
N SER A 14 26.46 14.87 -19.97
CA SER A 14 26.08 16.19 -19.44
C SER A 14 25.61 17.14 -20.55
N GLU A 15 26.29 17.13 -21.68
CA GLU A 15 25.93 17.94 -22.84
C GLU A 15 24.64 17.44 -23.49
N VAL A 16 24.52 16.14 -23.69
CA VAL A 16 23.32 15.53 -24.28
C VAL A 16 22.09 15.75 -23.40
N CYS A 17 22.22 15.57 -22.09
CA CYS A 17 21.17 15.87 -21.12
C CYS A 17 20.73 17.35 -21.18
N ARG A 18 21.67 18.30 -21.26
CA ARG A 18 21.37 19.73 -21.42
C ARG A 18 20.60 20.01 -22.71
N ARG A 19 21.07 19.49 -23.85
CA ARG A 19 20.42 19.67 -25.16
C ARG A 19 19.02 19.05 -25.19
N ALA A 20 18.85 17.88 -24.57
CA ALA A 20 17.57 17.18 -24.48
C ALA A 20 16.62 17.72 -23.38
N ARG A 21 17.06 18.72 -22.59
CA ARG A 21 16.32 19.23 -21.41
C ARG A 21 15.96 18.14 -20.39
N VAL A 22 16.81 17.13 -20.25
CA VAL A 22 16.68 16.04 -19.28
C VAL A 22 17.71 16.25 -18.18
N SER A 23 17.33 16.08 -16.92
CA SER A 23 18.30 16.11 -15.83
C SER A 23 19.19 14.87 -15.87
N ARG A 24 20.47 15.00 -15.50
CA ARG A 24 21.37 13.84 -15.38
C ARG A 24 20.83 12.77 -14.42
N ASN A 25 20.11 13.18 -13.37
CA ASN A 25 19.46 12.25 -12.44
C ASN A 25 18.41 11.38 -13.16
N THR A 26 17.58 11.99 -14.02
CA THR A 26 16.61 11.25 -14.84
C THR A 26 17.30 10.29 -15.80
N TYR A 27 18.41 10.71 -16.44
CA TYR A 27 19.22 9.83 -17.28
C TYR A 27 19.70 8.58 -16.54
N TYR A 28 20.34 8.73 -15.38
CA TYR A 28 20.84 7.58 -14.62
C TYR A 28 19.72 6.70 -14.06
N ARG A 29 18.57 7.29 -13.70
CA ARG A 29 17.39 6.53 -13.28
C ARG A 29 16.80 5.68 -14.42
N TRP A 30 16.86 6.18 -15.64
CA TRP A 30 16.35 5.49 -16.82
C TRP A 30 17.35 4.50 -17.44
N LYS A 31 18.66 4.73 -17.25
CA LYS A 31 19.74 3.94 -17.87
C LYS A 31 19.58 2.42 -17.69
N PRO A 32 19.40 1.87 -16.47
CA PRO A 32 19.26 0.42 -16.30
C PRO A 32 18.05 -0.17 -17.02
N ARG A 33 16.96 0.60 -17.12
CA ARG A 33 15.73 0.19 -17.80
C ARG A 33 15.90 0.19 -19.32
N TYR A 34 16.60 1.20 -19.83
CA TYR A 34 16.95 1.28 -21.24
C TYR A 34 17.91 0.16 -21.65
N GLU A 35 18.92 -0.15 -20.82
CA GLU A 35 19.86 -1.25 -21.09
C GLU A 35 19.16 -2.61 -21.07
N LYS A 36 18.14 -2.80 -20.23
CA LYS A 36 17.41 -4.06 -20.10
C LYS A 36 16.35 -4.26 -21.19
N ASP A 37 15.48 -3.27 -21.38
CA ASP A 37 14.24 -3.42 -22.16
C ASP A 37 14.15 -2.38 -23.30
N GLY A 38 15.25 -1.69 -23.60
CA GLY A 38 15.33 -0.65 -24.64
C GLY A 38 14.36 0.51 -24.39
N VAL A 39 13.81 1.05 -25.48
CA VAL A 39 12.78 2.10 -25.43
C VAL A 39 11.49 1.60 -24.73
N GLY A 40 11.17 0.30 -24.85
CA GLY A 40 10.03 -0.32 -24.17
C GLY A 40 10.13 -0.18 -22.66
N GLY A 41 11.34 -0.34 -22.13
CA GLY A 41 11.70 -0.13 -20.73
C GLY A 41 11.44 1.27 -20.20
N LEU A 42 11.16 2.28 -21.03
CA LEU A 42 10.87 3.66 -20.62
C LEU A 42 9.37 4.01 -20.61
N ARG A 43 8.51 3.16 -21.18
CA ARG A 43 7.07 3.44 -21.34
C ARG A 43 6.29 3.41 -20.03
N GLU A 44 6.65 2.52 -19.11
CA GLU A 44 5.90 2.36 -17.85
C GLU A 44 6.58 3.07 -16.68
N PRO A 45 6.00 4.13 -16.09
CA PRO A 45 6.52 4.64 -14.83
C PRO A 45 6.39 3.56 -13.76
N MET A 46 7.47 3.35 -12.99
CA MET A 46 7.35 2.54 -11.77
C MET A 46 6.30 3.21 -10.88
N SER A 47 5.30 2.45 -10.46
CA SER A 47 4.33 2.93 -9.49
C SER A 47 5.08 3.36 -8.23
N HIS A 48 4.87 4.60 -7.78
CA HIS A 48 5.32 5.06 -6.47
C HIS A 48 4.48 4.48 -5.32
N ALA A 49 3.48 3.64 -5.63
CA ALA A 49 2.71 2.94 -4.62
C ALA A 49 3.64 2.04 -3.80
N VAL A 50 3.50 2.10 -2.48
CA VAL A 50 4.15 1.16 -1.58
C VAL A 50 3.71 -0.24 -2.01
N HIS A 51 4.64 -1.06 -2.50
CA HIS A 51 4.34 -2.41 -3.02
C HIS A 51 3.75 -3.36 -1.96
N ASN A 52 3.80 -2.98 -0.69
CA ASN A 52 3.17 -3.68 0.41
C ASN A 52 2.71 -2.67 1.48
N PRO A 53 1.58 -1.97 1.27
CA PRO A 53 0.92 -1.30 2.39
C PRO A 53 0.62 -2.41 3.40
N ARG A 54 0.79 -2.18 4.71
CA ARG A 54 0.35 -3.15 5.73
C ARG A 54 -1.14 -3.45 5.48
N THR A 55 -1.39 -4.52 4.74
CA THR A 55 -2.71 -4.82 4.19
C THR A 55 -3.44 -5.52 5.31
N ILE A 56 -4.52 -4.91 5.76
CA ILE A 56 -5.38 -5.51 6.77
C ILE A 56 -6.03 -6.77 6.17
N ASP A 57 -6.32 -7.75 7.02
CA ASP A 57 -7.03 -8.95 6.58
C ASP A 57 -8.33 -8.59 5.84
N SER A 58 -8.61 -9.29 4.74
CA SER A 58 -9.74 -9.00 3.87
C SER A 58 -11.11 -9.13 4.57
N GLY A 59 -11.22 -10.00 5.58
CA GLY A 59 -12.41 -10.11 6.43
C GLY A 59 -12.60 -8.87 7.30
N ILE A 60 -11.51 -8.37 7.89
CA ILE A 60 -11.52 -7.14 8.69
C ILE A 60 -11.87 -5.93 7.81
N GLU A 61 -11.29 -5.83 6.62
CA GLU A 61 -11.58 -4.75 5.68
C GLU A 61 -13.07 -4.70 5.31
N ARG A 62 -13.64 -5.83 4.88
CA ARG A 62 -15.07 -5.93 4.56
C ARG A 62 -15.94 -5.50 5.74
N ARG A 63 -15.59 -5.94 6.95
CA ARG A 63 -16.36 -5.59 8.15
C ARG A 63 -16.30 -4.09 8.46
N ILE A 64 -15.15 -3.45 8.27
CA ILE A 64 -15.00 -2.00 8.44
C ILE A 64 -15.87 -1.25 7.42
N ILE A 65 -15.89 -1.70 6.16
CA ILE A 65 -16.69 -1.09 5.09
C ILE A 65 -18.19 -1.22 5.39
N GLU A 66 -18.67 -2.40 5.79
CA GLU A 66 -20.06 -2.61 6.21
C GLU A 66 -20.45 -1.68 7.37
N LEU A 67 -19.62 -1.63 8.41
CA LEU A 67 -19.87 -0.78 9.58
C LEU A 67 -19.92 0.71 9.19
N ARG A 68 -19.14 1.14 8.21
CA ARG A 68 -19.17 2.51 7.68
C ARG A 68 -20.48 2.80 6.94
N ARG A 69 -21.01 1.81 6.21
CA ARG A 69 -22.28 1.94 5.48
C ARG A 69 -23.48 1.94 6.44
N GLU A 70 -23.45 1.10 7.48
CA GLU A 70 -24.47 1.05 8.53
C GLU A 70 -24.51 2.34 9.36
N HIS A 71 -23.34 2.99 9.55
CA HIS A 71 -23.22 4.20 10.35
C HIS A 71 -22.46 5.34 9.60
N PRO A 72 -23.11 6.01 8.62
CA PRO A 72 -22.50 7.07 7.82
C PRO A 72 -22.09 8.32 8.61
N ASP A 73 -22.70 8.55 9.78
CA ASP A 73 -22.40 9.66 10.69
C ASP A 73 -21.16 9.40 11.58
N TRP A 74 -20.68 8.16 11.66
CA TRP A 74 -19.53 7.84 12.52
C TRP A 74 -18.20 8.26 11.92
N GLY A 75 -17.55 9.24 12.54
CA GLY A 75 -16.16 9.57 12.23
C GLY A 75 -15.18 8.48 12.66
N LYS A 76 -13.96 8.53 12.09
CA LYS A 76 -12.86 7.57 12.33
C LYS A 76 -12.64 7.17 13.80
N LYS A 77 -12.73 8.14 14.72
CA LYS A 77 -12.52 7.94 16.16
C LYS A 77 -13.57 7.01 16.74
N ARG A 78 -14.85 7.26 16.42
CA ARG A 78 -15.99 6.47 16.90
C ARG A 78 -15.97 5.06 16.31
N MET A 79 -15.58 4.92 15.05
CA MET A 79 -15.39 3.59 14.43
C MET A 79 -14.28 2.79 15.11
N GLY A 80 -13.14 3.43 15.43
CA GLY A 80 -12.04 2.78 16.15
C GLY A 80 -12.41 2.36 17.57
N GLU A 81 -13.15 3.21 18.29
CA GLU A 81 -13.65 2.90 19.64
C GLU A 81 -14.65 1.75 19.64
N ASN A 82 -15.61 1.76 18.71
CA ASN A 82 -16.58 0.67 18.57
C ASN A 82 -15.93 -0.65 18.12
N GLY A 83 -14.92 -0.59 17.24
CA GLY A 83 -14.13 -1.75 16.86
C GLY A 83 -13.37 -2.35 18.04
N ARG A 84 -12.70 -1.50 18.84
CA ARG A 84 -12.01 -1.94 20.07
C ARG A 84 -12.97 -2.56 21.07
N ARG A 85 -14.09 -1.88 21.34
CA ARG A 85 -15.12 -2.37 22.26
C ARG A 85 -15.69 -3.72 21.81
N ALA A 86 -15.94 -3.91 20.52
CA ALA A 86 -16.41 -5.19 19.99
C ALA A 86 -15.40 -6.32 20.26
N VAL A 87 -14.10 -6.05 20.12
CA VAL A 87 -13.05 -7.04 20.47
C VAL A 87 -13.07 -7.34 21.97
N GLU A 88 -13.12 -6.32 22.82
CA GLU A 88 -13.11 -6.45 24.29
C GLU A 88 -14.38 -7.08 24.87
N GLU A 89 -15.53 -6.93 24.21
CA GLU A 89 -16.83 -7.40 24.72
C GLU A 89 -17.29 -8.71 24.09
N LYS A 90 -17.09 -8.87 22.77
CA LYS A 90 -17.64 -10.00 22.01
C LYS A 90 -16.60 -11.08 21.71
N TYR A 91 -15.35 -10.68 21.47
CA TYR A 91 -14.28 -11.59 21.05
C TYR A 91 -13.19 -11.77 22.13
N ASN A 92 -13.44 -11.29 23.35
CA ASN A 92 -12.55 -11.49 24.49
C ASN A 92 -12.76 -12.88 25.09
N TRP A 93 -11.71 -13.70 25.01
CA TRP A 93 -11.68 -15.10 25.45
C TRP A 93 -11.90 -15.28 26.95
N GLU A 94 -11.46 -14.34 27.80
CA GLU A 94 -11.68 -14.39 29.25
C GLU A 94 -13.17 -14.25 29.59
N ARG A 95 -13.87 -13.38 28.87
CA ARG A 95 -15.32 -13.19 29.01
C ARG A 95 -16.11 -14.40 28.53
N MET A 96 -15.58 -15.14 27.57
CA MET A 96 -16.19 -16.38 27.07
C MET A 96 -16.00 -17.52 28.09
N GLU A 97 -14.82 -17.62 28.68
CA GLU A 97 -14.53 -18.56 29.78
C GLU A 97 -15.46 -18.31 30.98
N GLU A 98 -15.66 -17.05 31.39
CA GLU A 98 -16.56 -16.71 32.49
C GLU A 98 -18.02 -17.10 32.19
N LYS A 99 -18.49 -16.88 30.95
CA LYS A 99 -19.82 -17.30 30.50
C LYS A 99 -19.97 -18.82 30.48
N LEU A 100 -18.95 -19.54 30.01
CA LEU A 100 -18.93 -21.01 30.01
C LEU A 100 -18.96 -21.56 31.43
N LEU A 101 -18.15 -21.03 32.34
CA LEU A 101 -18.15 -21.43 33.75
C LEU A 101 -19.51 -21.16 34.42
N LYS A 102 -20.16 -20.03 34.14
CA LYS A 102 -21.52 -19.73 34.62
C LYS A 102 -22.54 -20.73 34.09
N LEU A 103 -22.45 -21.12 32.82
CA LEU A 103 -23.31 -22.13 32.21
C LEU A 103 -23.11 -23.49 32.89
N TYR A 104 -21.86 -23.94 33.06
CA TYR A 104 -21.53 -25.20 33.72
C TYR A 104 -21.98 -25.26 35.18
N ARG A 105 -21.90 -24.13 35.93
CA ARG A 105 -22.42 -24.06 37.31
C ARG A 105 -23.94 -24.12 37.40
N ARG A 106 -24.65 -23.69 36.35
CA ARG A 106 -26.13 -23.73 36.28
C ARG A 106 -26.66 -25.11 35.86
N LEU A 107 -25.81 -25.92 35.23
CA LEU A 107 -26.12 -27.28 34.80
C LEU A 107 -25.76 -28.36 35.84
N LYS A 108 -25.14 -27.96 36.96
CA LYS A 108 -25.00 -28.75 38.18
C LYS A 108 -26.09 -28.35 39.17
#